data_AF-A0AAU1KDF9-F1
#
_entry.id   AF-A0AAU1KDF9-F1
#
_cell.length_a   1.000
_cell.length_b   1.000
_cell.length_c   1.000
_cell.angle_alpha   90.00
_cell.angle_beta   90.00
_cell.angle_gamma   90.00
#
_symmetry.space_group_name_H-M   'P 1'
#
loop_
_entity.id
_entity.type
_entity.pdbx_description
1 polymer ?
#
loop_
_entity_poly.entity_id
_entity_poly.type
_entity_poly.pdbx_seq_one_letter_code
_entity_poly.pdbx_strand_id
1 'polypeptide(L)'
;MRQTSPAALLATALLLPLAVGCGNTGGLASAGPTPTASGPVHLWPERKGAEVPPADPGGAPPEYVRGLPKVTGQNVHEVDPVALVQAELRAHPDISVGADGMPAETAAAIRACGKIGQDPAACPVRQPYYRDLTGNGKDELVIGIELPDRMMSVRAYTVDAGGRINRIMATTETVISVELAGRDVILRVPSGNPGYELITAWSWDAKQRTMLPEREQIVRVPAGAAASPSASPPPPASSPVAP
;
A
#
# COMPACT_ATOMS: atom_id res chain seq x y z
N MET A 1 67.32 36.71 -48.62
CA MET A 1 67.76 36.09 -47.33
C MET A 1 66.53 35.39 -46.75
N ARG A 2 66.42 34.06 -46.62
CA ARG A 2 67.32 32.99 -46.12
C ARG A 2 67.74 33.15 -44.66
N GLN A 3 67.25 32.20 -43.84
CA GLN A 3 67.92 31.49 -42.72
C GLN A 3 68.23 32.33 -41.45
N THR A 4 68.17 31.83 -40.21
CA THR A 4 67.79 30.52 -39.61
C THR A 4 67.64 30.65 -38.09
N SER A 5 66.74 29.87 -37.46
CA SER A 5 66.81 29.55 -36.01
C SER A 5 67.90 28.50 -35.72
N PRO A 6 68.49 28.41 -34.50
CA PRO A 6 67.91 27.62 -33.38
C PRO A 6 68.09 28.35 -32.01
N ALA A 7 67.92 27.80 -30.79
CA ALA A 7 67.58 26.47 -30.26
C ALA A 7 66.65 26.60 -29.02
N ALA A 8 65.85 25.60 -28.61
CA ALA A 8 66.10 24.54 -27.60
C ALA A 8 66.57 25.05 -26.21
N LEU A 9 65.91 24.71 -25.08
CA LEU A 9 65.76 23.35 -24.50
C LEU A 9 64.73 23.28 -23.34
N LEU A 10 64.24 22.05 -23.06
CA LEU A 10 63.68 21.52 -21.80
C LEU A 10 62.38 22.17 -21.24
N ALA A 11 61.18 21.56 -21.23
CA ALA A 11 60.70 20.23 -20.82
C ALA A 11 60.28 20.11 -19.34
N THR A 12 58.97 19.99 -19.09
CA THR A 12 58.42 19.13 -18.03
C THR A 12 57.01 18.71 -18.41
N ALA A 13 56.77 17.40 -18.52
CA ALA A 13 55.45 16.86 -18.82
C ALA A 13 54.67 16.61 -17.53
N LEU A 14 53.40 17.03 -17.49
CA LEU A 14 52.42 16.48 -16.56
C LEU A 14 51.27 15.89 -17.37
N LEU A 15 51.47 14.65 -17.82
CA LEU A 15 50.39 13.82 -18.36
C LEU A 15 49.42 13.50 -17.22
N LEU A 16 48.27 14.16 -17.21
CA LEU A 16 47.13 13.73 -16.41
C LEU A 16 46.72 12.33 -16.90
N PRO A 17 46.74 11.29 -16.04
CA PRO A 17 46.25 9.99 -16.44
C PRO A 17 44.74 10.11 -16.67
N LEU A 18 44.32 9.89 -17.91
CA LEU A 18 42.95 9.51 -18.20
C LEU A 18 42.68 8.25 -17.38
N ALA A 19 41.92 8.41 -16.30
CA ALA A 19 41.50 7.29 -15.47
C ALA A 19 40.57 6.42 -16.31
N VAL A 20 41.14 5.42 -16.98
CA VAL A 20 40.40 4.39 -17.70
C VAL A 20 39.74 3.51 -16.64
N GLY A 21 38.63 4.02 -16.11
CA GLY A 21 37.66 3.24 -15.37
C GLY A 21 37.05 2.23 -16.31
N CYS A 22 37.77 1.15 -16.58
CA CYS A 22 37.21 -0.11 -17.04
C CYS A 22 36.33 -0.66 -15.93
N GLY A 23 35.19 0.02 -15.69
CA GLY A 23 34.04 -0.65 -15.15
C GLY A 23 33.78 -1.81 -16.08
N ASN A 24 33.95 -3.03 -15.57
CA ASN A 24 33.51 -4.23 -16.26
C ASN A 24 31.98 -4.12 -16.36
N THR A 25 31.50 -3.46 -17.42
CA THR A 25 30.11 -3.52 -17.85
C THR A 25 29.89 -4.98 -18.20
N GLY A 26 29.49 -5.78 -17.20
CA GLY A 26 29.23 -7.20 -17.36
C GLY A 26 28.39 -7.35 -18.60
N GLY A 27 28.98 -7.96 -19.64
CA GLY A 27 28.45 -7.86 -21.00
C GLY A 27 26.98 -8.28 -21.01
N LEU A 28 26.15 -7.58 -21.79
CA LEU A 28 24.71 -7.84 -21.86
C LEU A 28 24.47 -9.34 -22.07
N ALA A 29 24.15 -10.02 -20.98
CA ALA A 29 23.92 -11.45 -20.99
C ALA A 29 22.59 -11.65 -21.73
N SER A 30 22.65 -12.35 -22.86
CA SER A 30 21.44 -12.76 -23.55
C SER A 30 20.58 -13.54 -22.56
N ALA A 31 19.36 -13.08 -22.31
CA ALA A 31 18.37 -13.79 -21.48
C ALA A 31 17.83 -15.07 -22.14
N GLY A 32 18.48 -15.53 -23.22
CA GLY A 32 17.98 -16.54 -24.15
C GLY A 32 16.99 -15.95 -25.15
N PRO A 33 16.51 -16.78 -26.10
CA PRO A 33 15.39 -16.41 -26.97
C PRO A 33 14.16 -16.11 -26.12
N THR A 34 13.59 -14.90 -26.24
CA THR A 34 12.27 -14.61 -25.70
C THR A 34 11.24 -15.51 -26.41
N PRO A 35 10.45 -16.32 -25.69
CA PRO A 35 9.41 -17.13 -26.33
C PRO A 35 8.44 -16.25 -27.10
N THR A 36 8.08 -16.64 -28.33
CA THR A 36 7.04 -15.96 -29.10
C THR A 36 5.74 -15.98 -28.32
N ALA A 37 5.09 -14.82 -28.18
CA ALA A 37 3.83 -14.71 -27.47
C ALA A 37 2.74 -15.55 -28.18
N SER A 38 2.28 -16.61 -27.52
CA SER A 38 1.15 -17.42 -27.96
C SER A 38 -0.16 -16.75 -27.53
N GLY A 39 -0.98 -16.36 -28.50
CA GLY A 39 -2.34 -15.87 -28.22
C GLY A 39 -3.26 -16.99 -27.69
N PRO A 40 -4.38 -16.64 -27.04
CA PRO A 40 -5.36 -17.62 -26.58
C PRO A 40 -6.00 -18.37 -27.76
N VAL A 41 -6.08 -19.70 -27.66
CA VAL A 41 -6.85 -20.52 -28.60
C VAL A 41 -8.30 -20.53 -28.14
N HIS A 42 -9.23 -20.15 -29.02
CA HIS A 42 -10.65 -20.19 -28.71
C HIS A 42 -11.20 -21.62 -28.87
N LEU A 43 -11.57 -22.22 -27.75
CA LEU A 43 -12.17 -23.56 -27.69
C LEU A 43 -13.70 -23.43 -27.77
N TRP A 44 -14.35 -24.32 -28.53
CA TRP A 44 -15.82 -24.36 -28.73
C TRP A 44 -16.41 -23.06 -29.30
N PRO A 45 -15.96 -22.61 -30.51
CA PRO A 45 -16.41 -21.36 -31.13
C PRO A 45 -17.92 -21.25 -31.37
N GLU A 46 -18.62 -22.39 -31.42
CA GLU A 46 -20.08 -22.48 -31.54
C GLU A 46 -20.83 -22.15 -30.24
N ARG A 47 -20.15 -22.15 -29.09
CA ARG A 47 -20.78 -21.89 -27.79
C ARG A 47 -21.00 -20.39 -27.59
N LYS A 48 -22.26 -19.94 -27.51
CA LYS A 48 -22.56 -18.58 -27.03
C LYS A 48 -22.02 -18.41 -25.60
N GLY A 49 -21.14 -17.45 -25.41
CA GLY A 49 -20.59 -17.08 -24.10
C GLY A 49 -21.65 -16.47 -23.17
N ALA A 50 -21.31 -16.37 -21.89
CA ALA A 50 -22.08 -15.54 -20.97
C ALA A 50 -21.89 -14.05 -21.33
N GLU A 51 -22.93 -13.25 -21.14
CA GLU A 51 -22.86 -11.80 -21.29
C GLU A 51 -22.47 -11.18 -19.94
N VAL A 52 -21.55 -10.21 -19.96
CA VAL A 52 -21.21 -9.43 -18.77
C VAL A 52 -22.36 -8.44 -18.53
N PRO A 53 -23.08 -8.52 -17.40
CA PRO A 53 -24.17 -7.58 -17.12
C PRO A 53 -23.62 -6.15 -16.97
N PRO A 54 -24.46 -5.11 -17.11
CA PRO A 54 -24.09 -3.76 -16.69
C PRO A 54 -23.58 -3.77 -15.26
N ALA A 55 -22.54 -3.01 -14.97
CA ALA A 55 -21.95 -2.98 -13.63
C ALA A 55 -22.98 -2.46 -12.59
N ASP A 56 -23.45 -3.37 -11.73
CA ASP A 56 -24.03 -3.04 -10.44
C ASP A 56 -23.01 -2.30 -9.56
N PRO A 57 -23.45 -1.54 -8.54
CA PRO A 57 -22.52 -0.95 -7.56
C PRO A 57 -21.72 -2.05 -6.85
N GLY A 58 -20.44 -2.15 -7.22
CA GLY A 58 -19.48 -3.08 -6.62
C GLY A 58 -18.80 -2.49 -5.39
N GLY A 59 -18.13 -3.34 -4.61
CA GLY A 59 -17.50 -2.94 -3.36
C GLY A 59 -18.50 -2.53 -2.28
N ALA A 60 -17.99 -1.99 -1.17
CA ALA A 60 -18.85 -1.33 -0.20
C ALA A 60 -19.44 -0.05 -0.83
N PRO A 61 -20.76 0.21 -0.72
CA PRO A 61 -21.34 1.43 -1.23
C PRO A 61 -20.74 2.64 -0.49
N PRO A 62 -20.53 3.77 -1.18
CA PRO A 62 -19.94 4.94 -0.54
C PRO A 62 -20.85 5.50 0.55
N GLU A 63 -20.34 5.64 1.77
CA GLU A 63 -21.10 6.13 2.93
C GLU A 63 -20.52 7.42 3.51
N TYR A 64 -21.36 8.44 3.65
CA TYR A 64 -21.03 9.66 4.35
C TYR A 64 -20.94 9.43 5.87
N VAL A 65 -19.78 9.72 6.45
CA VAL A 65 -19.59 9.59 7.90
C VAL A 65 -20.37 10.68 8.62
N ARG A 66 -21.19 10.27 9.59
CA ARG A 66 -22.11 11.12 10.34
C ARG A 66 -21.49 11.60 11.65
N GLY A 67 -21.83 12.82 12.08
CA GLY A 67 -21.43 13.33 13.40
C GLY A 67 -20.00 13.86 13.52
N LEU A 68 -19.37 14.22 12.40
CA LEU A 68 -18.09 14.93 12.35
C LEU A 68 -18.30 16.36 11.80
N PRO A 69 -17.44 17.33 12.16
CA PRO A 69 -17.47 18.65 11.56
C PRO A 69 -17.16 18.56 10.05
N LYS A 70 -17.58 19.59 9.31
CA LYS A 70 -17.16 19.74 7.91
C LYS A 70 -15.68 20.08 7.82
N VAL A 71 -14.98 19.40 6.92
CA VAL A 71 -13.57 19.62 6.59
C VAL A 71 -13.43 20.79 5.62
N THR A 72 -12.40 21.62 5.78
CA THR A 72 -12.19 22.79 4.93
C THR A 72 -11.40 22.42 3.67
N GLY A 73 -11.75 23.01 2.52
CA GLY A 73 -10.93 22.91 1.29
C GLY A 73 -10.69 21.48 0.74
N GLN A 74 -11.51 20.51 1.16
CA GLN A 74 -11.33 19.07 0.92
C GLN A 74 -10.02 18.49 1.51
N ASN A 75 -9.49 19.10 2.57
CA ASN A 75 -8.23 18.72 3.20
C ASN A 75 -8.40 17.59 4.22
N VAL A 76 -8.35 16.33 3.77
CA VAL A 76 -8.58 15.18 4.66
C VAL A 76 -7.54 15.04 5.79
N HIS A 77 -6.39 15.72 5.71
CA HIS A 77 -5.39 15.80 6.79
C HIS A 77 -5.91 16.54 8.06
N GLU A 78 -7.02 17.26 7.97
CA GLU A 78 -7.72 17.86 9.13
C GLU A 78 -8.55 16.83 9.93
N VAL A 79 -8.70 15.60 9.43
CA VAL A 79 -9.53 14.56 10.05
C VAL A 79 -8.72 13.76 11.08
N ASP A 80 -9.15 13.79 12.34
CA ASP A 80 -8.65 12.86 13.36
C ASP A 80 -9.12 11.42 13.01
N PRO A 81 -8.20 10.47 12.73
CA PRO A 81 -8.55 9.11 12.32
C PRO A 81 -9.21 8.30 13.44
N VAL A 82 -8.94 8.60 14.71
CA VAL A 82 -9.61 7.96 15.85
C VAL A 82 -11.03 8.50 15.98
N ALA A 83 -11.21 9.82 15.91
CA ALA A 83 -12.54 10.43 15.93
C ALA A 83 -13.42 9.96 14.75
N LEU A 84 -12.80 9.74 13.59
CA LEU A 84 -13.42 9.19 12.38
C LEU A 84 -14.01 7.80 12.63
N VAL A 85 -13.18 6.84 13.06
CA VAL A 85 -13.66 5.46 13.33
C VAL A 85 -14.66 5.44 14.49
N GLN A 86 -14.45 6.25 15.54
CA GLN A 86 -15.42 6.40 16.61
C GLN A 86 -16.78 6.96 16.13
N ALA A 87 -16.81 7.78 15.07
CA ALA A 87 -18.04 8.29 14.49
C ALA A 87 -18.81 7.19 13.73
N GLU A 88 -18.11 6.34 12.98
CA GLU A 88 -18.72 5.17 12.35
C GLU A 88 -19.27 4.17 13.37
N LEU A 89 -18.56 3.91 14.48
CA LEU A 89 -19.07 3.05 15.56
C LEU A 89 -20.31 3.62 16.27
N ARG A 90 -20.52 4.94 16.25
CA ARG A 90 -21.76 5.57 16.73
C ARG A 90 -22.89 5.47 15.71
N ALA A 91 -22.56 5.40 14.42
CA ALA A 91 -23.52 5.27 13.33
C ALA A 91 -24.04 3.82 13.18
N HIS A 92 -23.18 2.84 13.45
CA HIS A 92 -23.42 1.40 13.25
C HIS A 92 -23.06 0.56 14.52
N PRO A 93 -23.70 0.81 15.67
CA PRO A 93 -23.29 0.20 16.94
C PRO A 93 -23.45 -1.32 17.02
N ASP A 94 -24.37 -1.90 16.22
CA ASP A 94 -24.78 -3.30 16.29
C ASP A 94 -24.19 -4.18 15.16
N ILE A 95 -23.32 -3.62 14.29
CA ILE A 95 -22.71 -4.36 13.17
C ILE A 95 -21.35 -4.92 13.59
N SER A 96 -21.24 -6.25 13.66
CA SER A 96 -20.03 -6.96 14.11
C SER A 96 -19.19 -7.59 12.98
N VAL A 97 -19.74 -7.71 11.76
CA VAL A 97 -19.11 -8.40 10.61
C VAL A 97 -19.27 -7.62 9.31
N GLY A 98 -18.43 -7.92 8.31
CA GLY A 98 -18.43 -7.26 7.00
C GLY A 98 -17.65 -5.94 6.97
N ALA A 99 -17.95 -5.09 5.98
CA ALA A 99 -17.27 -3.81 5.75
C ALA A 99 -17.39 -2.83 6.94
N ASP A 100 -18.59 -2.74 7.51
CA ASP A 100 -18.89 -1.92 8.69
C ASP A 100 -18.55 -2.61 10.02
N GLY A 101 -18.36 -3.94 9.99
CA GLY A 101 -18.24 -4.79 11.15
C GLY A 101 -17.13 -4.38 12.12
N MET A 102 -17.50 -4.30 13.40
CA MET A 102 -16.54 -4.18 14.49
C MET A 102 -16.85 -5.19 15.60
N PRO A 103 -15.95 -6.13 15.89
CA PRO A 103 -16.05 -6.99 17.08
C PRO A 103 -16.18 -6.16 18.36
N ALA A 104 -16.97 -6.64 19.33
CA ALA A 104 -17.34 -5.87 20.51
C ALA A 104 -16.12 -5.41 21.34
N GLU A 105 -15.06 -6.22 21.40
CA GLU A 105 -13.79 -5.90 22.05
C GLU A 105 -13.02 -4.79 21.32
N THR A 106 -12.86 -4.88 20.00
CA THR A 106 -12.24 -3.81 19.21
C THR A 106 -13.04 -2.52 19.32
N ALA A 107 -14.37 -2.60 19.25
CA ALA A 107 -15.24 -1.43 19.42
C ALA A 107 -15.08 -0.80 20.81
N ALA A 108 -14.86 -1.60 21.87
CA ALA A 108 -14.56 -1.10 23.20
C ALA A 108 -13.18 -0.42 23.28
N ALA A 109 -12.14 -1.02 22.68
CA ALA A 109 -10.80 -0.44 22.59
C ALA A 109 -10.80 0.89 21.81
N ILE A 110 -11.48 0.97 20.66
CA ILE A 110 -11.62 2.21 19.88
C ILE A 110 -12.32 3.30 20.69
N ARG A 111 -13.37 2.95 21.46
CA ARG A 111 -14.03 3.87 22.41
C ARG A 111 -13.14 4.26 23.60
N ALA A 112 -12.01 3.61 23.83
CA ALA A 112 -11.04 3.98 24.87
C ALA A 112 -9.90 4.88 24.35
N CYS A 113 -9.59 4.83 23.05
CA CYS A 113 -8.57 5.67 22.42
C CYS A 113 -8.76 7.17 22.76
N GLY A 114 -7.65 7.85 23.05
CA GLY A 114 -7.62 9.29 23.37
C GLY A 114 -8.08 9.67 24.78
N LYS A 115 -8.55 8.73 25.60
CA LYS A 115 -8.89 9.00 27.01
C LYS A 115 -7.64 9.15 27.88
N ILE A 116 -7.72 10.07 28.84
CA ILE A 116 -6.67 10.26 29.86
C ILE A 116 -6.42 8.94 30.60
N GLY A 117 -5.16 8.55 30.72
CA GLY A 117 -4.75 7.31 31.41
C GLY A 117 -4.93 6.02 30.60
N GLN A 118 -5.25 6.10 29.31
CA GLN A 118 -5.13 4.96 28.39
C GLN A 118 -3.80 5.00 27.66
N ASP A 119 -3.23 3.82 27.41
CA ASP A 119 -2.03 3.66 26.59
C ASP A 119 -2.38 3.94 25.11
N PRO A 120 -1.76 4.92 24.44
CA PRO A 120 -1.95 5.15 23.01
C PRO A 120 -1.65 3.92 22.14
N ALA A 121 -0.71 3.06 22.55
CA ALA A 121 -0.36 1.83 21.83
C ALA A 121 -1.46 0.75 21.90
N ALA A 122 -2.40 0.85 22.85
CA ALA A 122 -3.56 -0.02 22.93
C ALA A 122 -4.70 0.38 21.97
N CYS A 123 -4.58 1.50 21.25
CA CYS A 123 -5.55 1.88 20.23
C CYS A 123 -5.37 1.03 18.95
N PRO A 124 -6.39 0.30 18.48
CA PRO A 124 -6.27 -0.55 17.29
C PRO A 124 -6.29 0.22 15.97
N VAL A 125 -6.61 1.53 15.99
CA VAL A 125 -6.55 2.40 14.81
C VAL A 125 -5.08 2.69 14.48
N ARG A 126 -4.62 2.26 13.30
CA ARG A 126 -3.25 2.46 12.84
C ARG A 126 -3.01 3.87 12.31
N GLN A 127 -1.73 4.21 12.14
CA GLN A 127 -1.32 5.48 11.55
C GLN A 127 -1.97 5.67 10.15
N PRO A 128 -2.55 6.84 9.88
CA PRO A 128 -3.13 7.15 8.58
C PRO A 128 -2.07 7.35 7.49
N TYR A 129 -2.44 6.99 6.26
CA TYR A 129 -1.69 7.29 5.04
C TYR A 129 -2.55 8.15 4.11
N TYR A 130 -1.91 9.02 3.33
CA TYR A 130 -2.57 10.02 2.50
C TYR A 130 -2.07 9.95 1.06
N ARG A 131 -2.99 10.01 0.08
CA ARG A 131 -2.70 9.93 -1.36
C ARG A 131 -3.90 10.40 -2.19
N ASP A 132 -3.67 11.15 -3.27
CA ASP A 132 -4.65 11.35 -4.36
C ASP A 132 -4.97 10.01 -5.05
N LEU A 133 -6.00 9.30 -4.56
CA LEU A 133 -6.48 8.02 -5.11
C LEU A 133 -7.53 8.27 -6.19
N THR A 134 -8.38 9.28 -6.00
CA THR A 134 -9.46 9.62 -6.93
C THR A 134 -9.00 10.35 -8.19
N GLY A 135 -7.78 10.91 -8.15
CA GLY A 135 -7.17 11.63 -9.26
C GLY A 135 -7.61 13.08 -9.41
N ASN A 136 -8.20 13.66 -8.36
CA ASN A 136 -8.73 15.02 -8.36
C ASN A 136 -7.71 16.07 -7.84
N GLY A 137 -6.52 15.63 -7.39
CA GLY A 137 -5.48 16.52 -6.85
C GLY A 137 -5.65 16.87 -5.36
N LYS A 138 -6.50 16.14 -4.65
CA LYS A 138 -6.65 16.14 -3.18
C LYS A 138 -6.32 14.75 -2.67
N ASP A 139 -5.69 14.67 -1.51
CA ASP A 139 -5.46 13.37 -0.89
C ASP A 139 -6.75 12.79 -0.33
N GLU A 140 -6.93 11.49 -0.56
CA GLU A 140 -7.75 10.60 0.24
C GLU A 140 -6.96 10.08 1.46
N LEU A 141 -7.69 9.66 2.48
CA LEU A 141 -7.18 9.07 3.73
C LEU A 141 -7.37 7.55 3.70
N VAL A 142 -6.31 6.80 3.95
CA VAL A 142 -6.35 5.34 4.17
C VAL A 142 -5.96 5.03 5.61
N ILE A 143 -6.75 4.19 6.28
CA ILE A 143 -6.48 3.68 7.64
C ILE A 143 -6.64 2.16 7.71
N GLY A 144 -5.85 1.53 8.58
CA GLY A 144 -6.06 0.18 9.05
C GLY A 144 -6.59 0.18 10.48
N ILE A 145 -7.49 -0.76 10.79
CA ILE A 145 -8.00 -1.00 12.14
C ILE A 145 -7.72 -2.46 12.47
N GLU A 146 -6.91 -2.71 13.48
CA GLU A 146 -6.60 -4.06 13.95
C GLU A 146 -7.83 -4.74 14.54
N LEU A 147 -8.05 -5.98 14.15
CA LEU A 147 -9.12 -6.86 14.64
C LEU A 147 -8.50 -8.13 15.27
N PRO A 148 -9.30 -8.97 15.94
CA PRO A 148 -8.84 -10.26 16.44
C PRO A 148 -8.34 -11.19 15.32
N ASP A 149 -7.66 -12.27 15.69
CA ASP A 149 -7.18 -13.33 14.79
C ASP A 149 -6.24 -12.88 13.64
N ARG A 150 -5.61 -11.70 13.79
CA ARG A 150 -4.77 -11.02 12.77
C ARG A 150 -5.55 -10.52 11.56
N MET A 151 -6.85 -10.28 11.74
CA MET A 151 -7.64 -9.56 10.75
C MET A 151 -7.43 -8.04 10.87
N MET A 152 -7.64 -7.31 9.78
CA MET A 152 -7.60 -5.86 9.73
C MET A 152 -8.76 -5.35 8.88
N SER A 153 -9.49 -4.34 9.37
CA SER A 153 -10.38 -3.54 8.53
C SER A 153 -9.55 -2.45 7.85
N VAL A 154 -9.49 -2.46 6.52
CA VAL A 154 -8.82 -1.44 5.71
C VAL A 154 -9.88 -0.55 5.09
N ARG A 155 -9.80 0.76 5.34
CA ARG A 155 -10.80 1.74 4.92
C ARG A 155 -10.13 2.94 4.25
N ALA A 156 -10.78 3.47 3.20
CA ALA A 156 -10.35 4.70 2.53
C ALA A 156 -11.50 5.72 2.48
N TYR A 157 -11.16 7.01 2.60
CA TYR A 157 -12.11 8.12 2.71
C TYR A 157 -11.67 9.30 1.84
N THR A 158 -12.64 9.92 1.18
CA THR A 158 -12.50 11.21 0.48
C THR A 158 -13.32 12.29 1.21
N VAL A 159 -13.14 13.54 0.81
CA VAL A 159 -13.94 14.68 1.28
C VAL A 159 -14.62 15.34 0.08
N ASP A 160 -15.94 15.44 0.11
CA ASP A 160 -16.69 16.10 -0.97
C ASP A 160 -16.52 17.62 -0.96
N ALA A 161 -16.88 18.28 -2.07
CA ALA A 161 -16.80 19.74 -2.20
C ALA A 161 -17.66 20.51 -1.17
N GLY A 162 -18.59 19.83 -0.48
CA GLY A 162 -19.39 20.39 0.62
C GLY A 162 -18.75 20.21 2.00
N GLY A 163 -17.53 19.66 2.08
CA GLY A 163 -16.76 19.39 3.28
C GLY A 163 -17.15 18.11 4.02
N ARG A 164 -17.93 17.21 3.41
CA ARG A 164 -18.40 15.98 4.07
C ARG A 164 -17.45 14.82 3.78
N ILE A 165 -17.07 14.10 4.83
CA ILE A 165 -16.23 12.90 4.75
C ILE A 165 -17.10 11.74 4.23
N ASN A 166 -16.59 11.03 3.23
CA ASN A 166 -17.25 9.90 2.58
C ASN A 166 -16.29 8.72 2.51
N ARG A 167 -16.66 7.59 3.11
CA ARG A 167 -15.93 6.33 2.97
C ARG A 167 -16.13 5.80 1.55
N ILE A 168 -15.04 5.52 0.86
CA ILE A 168 -15.00 5.03 -0.53
C ILE A 168 -14.33 3.66 -0.66
N MET A 169 -13.78 3.11 0.42
CA MET A 169 -13.32 1.73 0.46
C MET A 169 -13.55 1.20 1.87
N ALA A 170 -13.99 -0.05 1.98
CA ALA A 170 -14.05 -0.78 3.24
C ALA A 170 -13.98 -2.28 2.95
N THR A 171 -12.96 -2.93 3.51
CA THR A 171 -12.85 -4.39 3.51
C THR A 171 -12.24 -4.86 4.83
N THR A 172 -12.39 -6.13 5.15
CA THR A 172 -11.96 -6.74 6.42
C THR A 172 -11.37 -8.10 6.13
N GLU A 173 -10.05 -8.23 6.26
CA GLU A 173 -9.26 -9.36 5.75
C GLU A 173 -8.15 -9.79 6.71
N THR A 174 -7.63 -11.01 6.55
CA THR A 174 -6.38 -11.43 7.22
C THR A 174 -5.18 -10.88 6.44
N VAL A 175 -4.74 -9.67 6.77
CA VAL A 175 -3.77 -8.91 5.97
C VAL A 175 -2.32 -9.34 6.26
N ILE A 176 -1.53 -9.54 5.19
CA ILE A 176 -0.07 -9.68 5.21
C ILE A 176 0.58 -8.31 5.05
N SER A 177 0.14 -7.52 4.06
CA SER A 177 0.51 -6.11 3.90
C SER A 177 -0.59 -5.29 3.25
N VAL A 178 -0.60 -3.99 3.55
CA VAL A 178 -1.31 -2.93 2.81
C VAL A 178 -0.25 -2.04 2.18
N GLU A 179 -0.35 -1.82 0.88
CA GLU A 179 0.62 -1.07 0.08
C GLU A 179 -0.11 -0.03 -0.77
N LEU A 180 0.55 1.10 -1.07
CA LEU A 180 0.04 2.12 -1.99
C LEU A 180 0.89 2.13 -3.26
N ALA A 181 0.25 1.93 -4.42
CA ALA A 181 0.93 1.94 -5.72
C ALA A 181 0.20 2.88 -6.68
N GLY A 182 0.78 4.06 -6.94
CA GLY A 182 0.14 5.08 -7.75
C GLY A 182 -1.14 5.61 -7.07
N ARG A 183 -2.29 5.15 -7.56
CA ARG A 183 -3.65 5.47 -7.06
C ARG A 183 -4.35 4.27 -6.41
N ASP A 184 -3.67 3.13 -6.34
CA ASP A 184 -4.28 1.87 -5.97
C ASP A 184 -3.93 1.54 -4.51
N VAL A 185 -4.91 1.02 -3.77
CA VAL A 185 -4.68 0.40 -2.46
C VAL A 185 -4.54 -1.10 -2.67
N ILE A 186 -3.34 -1.63 -2.46
CA ILE A 186 -3.02 -3.04 -2.67
C ILE A 186 -3.08 -3.77 -1.33
N LEU A 187 -3.91 -4.80 -1.24
CA LEU A 187 -3.92 -5.75 -0.13
C LEU A 187 -3.25 -7.04 -0.57
N ARG A 188 -2.38 -7.58 0.29
CA ARG A 188 -1.84 -8.93 0.19
C ARG A 188 -2.37 -9.75 1.35
N VAL A 189 -3.00 -10.88 1.05
CA VAL A 189 -3.64 -11.77 2.05
C VAL A 189 -3.27 -13.24 1.76
N PRO A 190 -3.32 -14.16 2.74
CA PRO A 190 -3.16 -15.58 2.46
C PRO A 190 -4.27 -16.05 1.53
N SER A 191 -3.93 -16.77 0.46
CA SER A 191 -4.96 -17.42 -0.36
C SER A 191 -5.42 -18.74 0.26
N GLY A 192 -6.51 -19.32 -0.26
CA GLY A 192 -6.93 -20.68 0.09
C GLY A 192 -5.95 -21.79 -0.35
N ASN A 193 -4.91 -21.46 -1.13
CA ASN A 193 -3.92 -22.40 -1.63
C ASN A 193 -2.60 -22.30 -0.83
N PRO A 194 -2.11 -23.39 -0.21
CA PRO A 194 -0.86 -23.37 0.55
C PRO A 194 0.34 -22.88 -0.27
N GLY A 195 1.04 -21.87 0.23
CA GLY A 195 2.19 -21.26 -0.45
C GLY A 195 1.82 -20.22 -1.52
N TYR A 196 0.59 -19.72 -1.52
CA TYR A 196 0.12 -18.66 -2.41
C TYR A 196 -0.56 -17.52 -1.63
N GLU A 197 -0.36 -16.30 -2.10
CA GLU A 197 -1.05 -15.09 -1.64
C GLU A 197 -2.13 -14.70 -2.66
N LEU A 198 -3.22 -14.10 -2.18
CA LEU A 198 -4.13 -13.31 -3.01
C LEU A 198 -3.70 -11.85 -2.89
N ILE A 199 -3.48 -11.21 -4.05
CA ILE A 199 -3.18 -9.79 -4.18
C ILE A 199 -4.35 -9.11 -4.86
N THR A 200 -5.01 -8.20 -4.15
CA THR A 200 -6.14 -7.41 -4.65
C THR A 200 -5.75 -5.95 -4.70
N ALA A 201 -5.76 -5.36 -5.90
CA ALA A 201 -5.61 -3.92 -6.11
C ALA A 201 -6.98 -3.27 -6.17
N TRP A 202 -7.21 -2.32 -5.27
CA TRP A 202 -8.42 -1.51 -5.21
C TRP A 202 -8.16 -0.18 -5.90
N SER A 203 -9.01 0.17 -6.87
CA SER A 203 -8.88 1.35 -7.73
C SER A 203 -10.17 2.19 -7.70
N TRP A 204 -10.05 3.51 -7.89
CA TRP A 204 -11.19 4.42 -7.92
C TRP A 204 -12.07 4.26 -9.18
N ASP A 205 -13.35 3.94 -9.01
CA ASP A 205 -14.36 4.08 -10.06
C ASP A 205 -15.15 5.39 -9.89
N ALA A 206 -14.95 6.31 -10.84
CA ALA A 206 -15.57 7.64 -10.81
C ALA A 206 -17.10 7.64 -11.05
N LYS A 207 -17.67 6.58 -11.63
CA LYS A 207 -19.10 6.44 -11.92
C LYS A 207 -19.87 5.97 -10.69
N GLN A 208 -19.32 4.97 -9.99
CA GLN A 208 -19.87 4.39 -8.76
C GLN A 208 -19.46 5.19 -7.51
N ARG A 209 -18.42 6.03 -7.62
CA ARG A 209 -17.85 6.87 -6.55
C ARG A 209 -17.36 6.07 -5.35
N THR A 210 -16.77 4.91 -5.64
CA THR A 210 -16.21 3.98 -4.67
C THR A 210 -14.96 3.33 -5.26
N MET A 211 -14.15 2.70 -4.43
CA MET A 211 -13.01 1.89 -4.87
C MET A 211 -13.47 0.46 -5.09
N LEU A 212 -13.13 -0.09 -6.25
CA LEU A 212 -13.44 -1.45 -6.67
C LEU A 212 -12.19 -2.31 -6.66
N PRO A 213 -12.29 -3.62 -6.36
CA PRO A 213 -11.20 -4.56 -6.55
C PRO A 213 -11.01 -4.80 -8.06
N GLU A 214 -10.31 -3.89 -8.74
CA GLU A 214 -10.16 -3.90 -10.20
C GLU A 214 -9.27 -5.05 -10.68
N ARG A 215 -8.31 -5.49 -9.85
CA ARG A 215 -7.40 -6.58 -10.19
C ARG A 215 -7.15 -7.51 -9.01
N GLU A 216 -7.45 -8.78 -9.20
CA GLU A 216 -7.13 -9.87 -8.26
C GLU A 216 -6.17 -10.88 -8.88
N GLN A 217 -5.16 -11.31 -8.12
CA GLN A 217 -4.16 -12.29 -8.57
C GLN A 217 -3.78 -13.24 -7.44
N ILE A 218 -3.91 -14.54 -7.67
CA ILE A 218 -3.34 -15.57 -6.79
C ILE A 218 -1.91 -15.84 -7.25
N VAL A 219 -0.92 -15.46 -6.45
CA VAL A 219 0.52 -15.55 -6.79
C VAL A 219 1.24 -16.53 -5.89
N ARG A 220 2.20 -17.28 -6.43
CA ARG A 220 3.01 -18.21 -5.65
C ARG A 220 4.06 -17.46 -4.85
N VAL A 221 4.12 -17.70 -3.54
CA VAL A 221 5.18 -17.16 -2.67
C VAL A 221 6.50 -17.87 -2.97
N PRO A 222 7.61 -17.16 -3.19
CA PRO A 222 8.93 -17.78 -3.36
C PRO A 222 9.33 -18.59 -2.12
N ALA A 223 9.82 -19.82 -2.34
CA ALA A 223 10.36 -20.64 -1.26
C ALA A 223 11.58 -19.94 -0.63
N GLY A 224 11.46 -19.53 0.64
CA GLY A 224 12.47 -18.75 1.35
C GLY A 224 12.05 -17.31 1.70
N ALA A 225 10.93 -16.81 1.17
CA ALA A 225 10.34 -15.53 1.60
C ALA A 225 9.55 -15.61 2.93
N ALA A 226 9.53 -16.78 3.57
CA ALA A 226 8.97 -16.94 4.91
C ALA A 226 9.81 -16.10 5.89
N ALA A 227 9.13 -15.15 6.54
CA ALA A 227 9.63 -14.18 7.53
C ALA A 227 11.07 -14.39 8.03
N SER A 228 11.95 -13.43 7.78
CA SER A 228 13.17 -13.28 8.57
C SER A 228 12.80 -13.30 10.06
N PRO A 229 13.28 -14.25 10.86
CA PRO A 229 13.05 -14.20 12.30
C PRO A 229 13.66 -12.91 12.83
N SER A 230 12.89 -12.12 13.58
CA SER A 230 13.44 -10.98 14.31
C SER A 230 14.65 -11.46 15.10
N ALA A 231 15.80 -10.84 14.87
CA ALA A 231 17.02 -11.22 15.58
C ALA A 231 16.79 -11.09 17.08
N SER A 232 16.86 -12.21 17.80
CA SER A 232 16.86 -12.19 19.27
C SER A 232 17.97 -11.24 19.74
N PRO A 233 17.72 -10.36 20.73
CA PRO A 233 18.77 -9.52 21.28
C PRO A 233 19.91 -10.42 21.78
N PRO A 234 21.19 -10.08 21.52
CA PRO A 234 22.29 -10.81 22.10
C PRO A 234 22.20 -10.74 23.64
N PRO A 235 22.58 -11.80 24.37
CA PRO A 235 22.59 -11.76 25.83
C PRO A 235 23.54 -10.65 26.32
N PRO A 236 23.22 -9.96 27.42
CA PRO A 236 24.07 -8.89 27.94
C PRO A 236 25.46 -9.44 28.28
N ALA A 237 26.50 -8.76 27.80
CA ALA A 237 27.87 -9.15 28.08
C ALA A 237 28.19 -8.96 29.57
N SER A 238 28.49 -10.05 30.27
CA SER A 238 28.97 -10.02 31.64
C SER A 238 30.23 -9.17 31.75
N SER A 239 30.15 -8.03 32.44
CA SER A 239 31.33 -7.20 32.70
C SER A 239 32.32 -7.96 33.60
N PRO A 240 33.63 -7.95 33.30
CA PRO A 240 34.61 -8.55 34.19
C PRO A 240 34.73 -7.74 35.47
N VAL A 241 34.65 -8.41 36.62
CA VAL A 241 35.10 -7.86 37.89
C VAL A 241 36.63 -7.78 37.85
N ALA A 242 37.18 -6.63 38.27
CA ALA A 242 38.59 -6.34 38.36
C ALA A 242 38.92 -5.86 39.80
N PRO A 243 40.17 -5.99 40.25
CA PRO A 243 40.58 -6.99 41.24
C PRO A 243 40.26 -6.65 42.71
#